data_AF-A0A7V2ZHG7-F1
#
_entry.id   AF-A0A7V2ZHG7-F1
#
_cell.length_a   1.000
_cell.length_b   1.000
_cell.length_c   1.000
_cell.angle_alpha   90.00
_cell.angle_beta   90.00
_cell.angle_gamma   90.00
#
_symmetry.space_group_name_H-M   'P 1'
#
loop_
_entity.id
_entity.type
_entity.pdbx_description
1 polymer ?
#
loop_
_entity_poly.entity_id
_entity_poly.type
_entity_poly.pdbx_seq_one_letter_code
_entity_poly.pdbx_strand_id
1 'polypeptide(L)'
;MRKYITEKDLFDFVFFPELLSTEKLSYLKNSDEFSDEIAFFTELKNSLRAEISREETELISQKIPAYRPAEIIRLFPVEHPKKRKVNGLILAAASENNNKPTVTSRTFYDDNKTYIIKVINYENSCKIFVFSTQYEVIKNFDLVITPNNTRYHIDDNTIPLELDHNVNPESITLEFNLIKQS
;
A
#
# COMPACT_ATOMS: atom_id res chain seq x y z
N MET A 1 -7.50 11.45 -42.62
CA MET A 1 -7.06 11.51 -41.21
C MET A 1 -5.82 10.66 -40.95
N ARG A 2 -5.76 9.41 -41.44
CA ARG A 2 -4.60 8.49 -41.28
C ARG A 2 -3.19 9.10 -41.35
N LYS A 3 -2.88 9.95 -42.34
CA LYS A 3 -1.54 10.59 -42.51
C LYS A 3 -1.17 11.61 -41.41
N TYR A 4 -2.12 11.98 -40.55
CA TYR A 4 -1.95 12.97 -39.47
C TYR A 4 -2.01 12.34 -38.07
N ILE A 5 -2.19 11.02 -38.00
CA ILE A 5 -2.05 10.24 -36.77
C ILE A 5 -0.59 9.80 -36.68
N THR A 6 0.06 10.22 -35.61
CA THR A 6 1.43 9.84 -35.28
C THR A 6 1.43 8.72 -34.24
N GLU A 7 2.56 8.03 -34.09
CA GLU A 7 2.75 7.06 -33.01
C GLU A 7 2.50 7.67 -31.62
N LYS A 8 2.89 8.94 -31.45
CA LYS A 8 2.58 9.70 -30.24
C LYS A 8 1.08 9.85 -30.00
N ASP A 9 0.29 10.07 -31.05
CA ASP A 9 -1.18 10.17 -30.91
C ASP A 9 -1.80 8.82 -30.49
N LEU A 10 -1.25 7.69 -30.96
CA LEU A 10 -1.68 6.35 -30.55
C LEU A 10 -1.28 6.05 -29.09
N PHE A 11 -0.08 6.45 -28.69
CA PHE A 11 0.37 6.38 -27.31
C PHE A 11 -0.53 7.23 -26.40
N ASP A 12 -0.74 8.50 -26.76
CA ASP A 12 -1.59 9.41 -25.99
C ASP A 12 -3.04 8.88 -25.96
N PHE A 13 -3.54 8.24 -27.02
CA PHE A 13 -4.87 7.61 -27.04
C PHE A 13 -5.04 6.54 -25.96
N VAL A 14 -4.00 5.72 -25.76
CA VAL A 14 -4.03 4.65 -24.77
C VAL A 14 -3.72 5.16 -23.37
N PHE A 15 -2.73 6.03 -23.21
CA PHE A 15 -2.23 6.45 -21.89
C PHE A 15 -2.92 7.72 -21.34
N PHE A 16 -3.19 8.71 -22.19
CA PHE A 16 -3.64 10.05 -21.85
C PHE A 16 -4.67 10.60 -22.86
N PRO A 17 -5.84 9.95 -23.02
CA PRO A 17 -6.79 10.28 -24.08
C PRO A 17 -7.30 11.73 -24.04
N GLU A 18 -7.24 12.38 -22.88
CA GLU A 18 -7.55 13.79 -22.67
C GLU A 18 -6.61 14.77 -23.39
N LEU A 19 -5.40 14.35 -23.77
CA LEU A 19 -4.42 15.17 -24.48
C LEU A 19 -4.67 15.20 -26.00
N LEU A 20 -5.54 14.33 -26.51
CA LEU A 20 -5.90 14.31 -27.93
C LEU A 20 -6.95 15.37 -28.27
N SER A 21 -6.83 15.93 -29.47
CA SER A 21 -7.92 16.71 -30.03
C SER A 21 -9.17 15.85 -30.23
N THR A 22 -10.33 16.46 -30.07
CA THR A 22 -11.65 15.80 -30.21
C THR A 22 -11.80 15.08 -31.56
N GLU A 23 -11.24 15.65 -32.63
CA GLU A 23 -11.25 15.04 -33.97
C GLU A 23 -10.40 13.76 -34.04
N LYS A 24 -9.18 13.75 -33.49
CA LYS A 24 -8.30 12.57 -33.50
C LYS A 24 -8.85 11.47 -32.62
N LEU A 25 -9.37 11.82 -31.44
CA LEU A 25 -9.99 10.87 -30.52
C LEU A 25 -11.24 10.21 -31.13
N SER A 26 -12.09 10.99 -31.79
CA SER A 26 -13.26 10.46 -32.50
C SER A 26 -12.85 9.54 -33.66
N TYR A 27 -11.81 9.91 -34.41
CA TYR A 27 -11.28 9.07 -35.48
C TYR A 27 -10.75 7.73 -34.97
N LEU A 28 -9.91 7.75 -33.92
CA LEU A 28 -9.30 6.53 -33.34
C LEU A 28 -10.32 5.62 -32.64
N LYS A 29 -11.45 6.15 -32.14
CA LYS A 29 -12.54 5.34 -31.55
C LYS A 29 -13.38 4.59 -32.59
N ASN A 30 -13.50 5.16 -33.79
CA ASN A 30 -14.41 4.67 -34.82
C ASN A 30 -13.67 4.01 -36.00
N SER A 31 -12.35 3.88 -35.91
CA SER A 31 -11.50 3.34 -36.96
C SER A 31 -10.70 2.15 -36.45
N ASP A 32 -10.78 1.03 -37.16
CA ASP A 32 -9.99 -0.17 -36.88
C ASP A 32 -8.61 -0.12 -37.57
N GLU A 33 -8.23 1.00 -38.22
CA GLU A 33 -6.98 1.08 -39.00
C GLU A 33 -5.70 0.97 -38.16
N PHE A 34 -5.78 1.18 -36.84
CA PHE A 34 -4.65 1.14 -35.90
C PHE A 34 -4.87 0.13 -34.76
N SER A 35 -5.72 -0.88 -34.98
CA SER A 35 -6.11 -1.82 -33.94
C SER A 35 -4.92 -2.57 -33.34
N ASP A 36 -3.94 -2.93 -34.17
CA ASP A 36 -2.77 -3.70 -33.76
C ASP A 36 -1.83 -2.85 -32.89
N GLU A 37 -1.58 -1.60 -33.29
CA GLU A 37 -0.75 -0.66 -32.52
C GLU A 37 -1.43 -0.25 -31.21
N ILE A 38 -2.74 -0.02 -31.23
CA ILE A 38 -3.52 0.26 -30.03
C ILE A 38 -3.52 -0.95 -29.10
N ALA A 39 -3.64 -2.17 -29.63
CA ALA A 39 -3.55 -3.40 -28.84
C ALA A 39 -2.18 -3.52 -28.17
N PHE A 40 -1.09 -3.29 -28.91
CA PHE A 40 0.26 -3.27 -28.35
C PHE A 40 0.42 -2.28 -27.19
N PHE A 41 0.02 -1.02 -27.39
CA PHE A 41 0.11 -0.01 -26.32
C PHE A 41 -0.82 -0.33 -25.15
N THR A 42 -1.95 -0.98 -25.40
CA THR A 42 -2.88 -1.43 -24.35
C THR A 42 -2.29 -2.56 -23.53
N GLU A 43 -1.65 -3.54 -24.16
CA GLU A 43 -0.90 -4.59 -23.48
C GLU A 43 0.26 -4.00 -22.67
N LEU A 44 1.00 -3.05 -23.24
CA LEU A 44 2.05 -2.33 -22.52
C LEU A 44 1.50 -1.56 -21.31
N LYS A 45 0.38 -0.86 -21.46
CA LYS A 45 -0.28 -0.17 -20.34
C LYS A 45 -0.73 -1.16 -19.26
N ASN A 46 -1.20 -2.34 -19.67
CA ASN A 46 -1.63 -3.38 -18.74
C ASN A 46 -0.44 -4.04 -18.04
N SER A 47 0.69 -4.27 -18.71
CA SER A 47 1.90 -4.80 -18.10
C SER A 47 2.58 -3.79 -17.17
N LEU A 48 2.51 -2.49 -17.48
CA LEU A 48 2.96 -1.42 -16.57
C LEU A 48 2.05 -1.25 -15.34
N ARG A 49 0.77 -1.65 -15.46
CA ARG A 49 -0.20 -1.66 -14.34
C ARG A 49 -0.14 -2.94 -13.51
N ALA A 50 0.35 -4.03 -14.09
CA ALA A 50 0.70 -5.20 -13.33
C ALA A 50 1.86 -4.80 -12.41
N GLU A 51 1.59 -4.71 -11.11
CA GLU A 51 2.67 -4.63 -10.13
C GLU A 51 3.61 -5.79 -10.43
N ILE A 52 4.89 -5.48 -10.63
CA ILE A 52 5.93 -6.50 -10.85
C ILE A 52 5.81 -7.46 -9.67
N SER A 53 5.53 -8.73 -9.96
CA SER A 53 5.38 -9.72 -8.90
C SER A 53 6.69 -9.81 -8.11
N ARG A 54 6.61 -10.27 -6.86
CA ARG A 54 7.80 -10.45 -6.03
C ARG A 54 8.81 -11.41 -6.69
N GLU A 55 8.32 -12.44 -7.39
CA GLU A 55 9.13 -13.41 -8.13
C GLU A 55 9.88 -12.76 -9.30
N GLU A 56 9.23 -11.90 -10.08
CA GLU A 56 9.87 -11.14 -11.15
C GLU A 56 10.88 -10.14 -10.58
N THR A 57 10.56 -9.52 -9.45
CA THR A 57 11.44 -8.58 -8.74
C THR A 57 12.71 -9.29 -8.23
N GLU A 58 12.59 -10.52 -7.73
CA GLU A 58 13.73 -11.38 -7.35
C GLU A 58 14.55 -11.82 -8.57
N LEU A 59 13.91 -12.17 -9.68
CA LEU A 59 14.63 -12.51 -10.92
C LEU A 59 15.42 -11.31 -11.48
N ILE A 60 14.86 -10.10 -11.38
CA ILE A 60 15.52 -8.86 -11.79
C ILE A 60 16.69 -8.55 -10.85
N SER A 61 16.53 -8.72 -9.53
CA SER A 61 17.61 -8.47 -8.56
C SER A 61 18.77 -9.48 -8.71
N GLN A 62 18.49 -10.72 -9.08
CA GLN A 62 19.51 -11.73 -9.41
C GLN A 62 20.28 -11.39 -10.69
N LYS A 63 19.64 -10.77 -11.68
CA LYS A 63 20.25 -10.46 -12.99
C LYS A 63 20.89 -9.09 -13.09
N ILE A 64 20.47 -8.12 -12.28
CA ILE A 64 20.98 -6.74 -12.32
C ILE A 64 21.55 -6.40 -10.93
N PRO A 65 22.87 -6.52 -10.70
CA PRO A 65 23.50 -6.29 -9.39
C PRO A 65 23.28 -4.88 -8.82
N ALA A 66 23.00 -3.90 -9.68
CA ALA A 66 22.70 -2.53 -9.31
C ALA A 66 21.23 -2.31 -8.91
N TYR A 67 20.33 -3.23 -9.27
CA TYR A 67 18.92 -3.19 -8.91
C TYR A 67 18.72 -3.87 -7.55
N ARG A 68 18.67 -3.06 -6.50
CA ARG A 68 18.21 -3.49 -5.18
C ARG A 68 16.78 -3.00 -5.02
N PRO A 69 15.75 -3.84 -5.18
CA PRO A 69 14.40 -3.43 -4.89
C PRO A 69 14.37 -2.93 -3.44
N ALA A 70 13.87 -1.70 -3.22
CA ALA A 70 13.52 -1.29 -1.88
C ALA A 70 12.45 -2.27 -1.40
N GLU A 71 12.73 -3.01 -0.33
CA GLU A 71 11.75 -3.94 0.22
C GLU A 71 10.69 -3.08 0.94
N ILE A 72 9.67 -2.68 0.19
CA ILE A 72 8.55 -1.87 0.65
C ILE A 72 7.40 -2.83 0.95
N ILE A 73 7.10 -3.03 2.22
CA ILE A 73 6.03 -3.94 2.67
C ILE A 73 4.83 -3.09 3.08
N ARG A 74 3.75 -3.19 2.30
CA ARG A 74 2.49 -2.50 2.58
C ARG A 74 1.61 -3.38 3.47
N LEU A 75 1.04 -2.77 4.50
CA LEU A 75 0.21 -3.46 5.48
C LEU A 75 -1.19 -2.86 5.53
N PHE A 76 -2.21 -3.71 5.47
CA PHE A 76 -3.62 -3.31 5.45
C PHE A 76 -4.33 -3.69 6.75
N PRO A 77 -5.31 -2.90 7.21
CA PRO A 77 -6.05 -3.19 8.43
C PRO A 77 -6.94 -4.42 8.25
N VAL A 78 -7.01 -5.28 9.28
CA VAL A 78 -8.00 -6.38 9.30
C VAL A 78 -9.38 -5.78 9.49
N GLU A 79 -10.30 -6.06 8.55
CA GLU A 79 -11.71 -5.78 8.75
C GLU A 79 -12.22 -6.60 9.94
N HIS A 80 -12.53 -5.95 11.06
CA HIS A 80 -13.25 -6.61 12.14
C HIS A 80 -14.65 -6.97 11.65
N PRO A 81 -15.13 -8.21 11.82
CA PRO A 81 -16.52 -8.54 11.51
C PRO A 81 -17.42 -7.63 12.35
N LYS A 82 -18.29 -6.87 11.67
CA LYS A 82 -19.32 -6.04 12.32
C LYS A 82 -20.04 -6.90 13.34
N LYS A 83 -19.91 -6.55 14.63
CA LYS A 83 -20.64 -7.23 15.72
C LYS A 83 -22.11 -7.33 15.33
N ARG A 84 -22.63 -8.56 15.19
CA ARG A 84 -24.06 -8.80 15.00
C ARG A 84 -24.79 -8.12 16.15
N LYS A 85 -25.74 -7.23 15.85
CA LYS A 85 -26.67 -6.70 16.85
C LYS A 85 -27.47 -7.87 17.41
N VAL A 86 -27.17 -8.27 18.64
CA VAL A 86 -27.99 -9.23 19.36
C VAL A 86 -29.19 -8.45 19.88
N ASN A 87 -30.36 -8.66 19.27
CA ASN A 87 -31.63 -8.18 19.81
C ASN A 87 -32.00 -9.08 21.00
N GLY A 88 -31.55 -8.71 22.19
CA GLY A 88 -31.92 -9.34 23.45
C GLY A 88 -31.80 -8.32 24.57
N LEU A 89 -32.75 -8.34 25.51
CA LEU A 89 -32.87 -7.37 26.62
C LEU A 89 -31.50 -7.03 27.24
N ILE A 90 -31.10 -5.76 27.13
CA ILE A 90 -29.94 -5.22 27.83
C ILE A 90 -30.40 -4.94 29.27
N LEU A 91 -29.98 -5.79 30.21
CA LEU A 91 -30.14 -5.54 31.63
C LEU A 91 -29.35 -4.29 32.02
N ALA A 92 -29.98 -3.38 32.77
CA ALA A 92 -29.49 -2.04 33.14
C ALA A 92 -28.23 -2.00 34.04
N ALA A 93 -27.50 -3.11 34.19
CA ALA A 93 -26.21 -3.16 34.88
C ALA A 93 -25.02 -2.69 34.01
N ALA A 94 -25.26 -2.37 32.73
CA ALA A 94 -24.22 -1.88 31.81
C ALA A 94 -24.03 -0.36 31.81
N SER A 95 -24.75 0.40 32.67
CA SER A 95 -24.72 1.87 32.67
C SER A 95 -23.56 2.49 33.47
N GLU A 96 -22.71 1.68 34.11
CA GLU A 96 -21.49 2.16 34.78
C GLU A 96 -20.25 1.69 34.02
N ASN A 97 -19.83 2.43 32.99
CA ASN A 97 -18.45 2.37 32.47
C ASN A 97 -18.06 3.62 31.67
N ASN A 98 -18.60 4.80 32.02
CA ASN A 98 -18.26 6.04 31.32
C ASN A 98 -16.86 6.62 31.66
N ASN A 99 -16.03 5.92 32.43
CA ASN A 99 -14.69 6.38 32.85
C ASN A 99 -13.58 5.33 32.63
N LYS A 100 -13.75 4.40 31.68
CA LYS A 100 -12.62 3.54 31.28
C LYS A 100 -11.87 4.20 30.12
N PRO A 101 -10.54 4.42 30.24
CA PRO A 101 -9.77 4.97 29.14
C PRO A 101 -10.01 4.10 27.90
N THR A 102 -10.40 4.75 26.80
CA THR A 102 -10.82 4.07 25.58
C THR A 102 -9.58 3.55 24.86
N VAL A 103 -9.04 2.42 25.33
CA VAL A 103 -7.93 1.76 24.66
C VAL A 103 -8.45 1.16 23.36
N THR A 104 -7.93 1.61 22.23
CA THR A 104 -8.23 1.05 20.91
C THR A 104 -7.00 0.37 20.35
N SER A 105 -7.20 -0.76 19.67
CA SER A 105 -6.10 -1.47 19.01
C SER A 105 -6.49 -1.83 17.60
N ARG A 106 -5.55 -1.69 16.67
CA ARG A 106 -5.66 -2.10 15.28
C ARG A 106 -4.46 -2.95 14.90
N THR A 107 -4.71 -4.00 14.12
CA THR A 107 -3.66 -4.89 13.62
C THR A 107 -3.63 -4.83 12.09
N PHE A 108 -2.43 -4.73 11.55
CA PHE A 108 -2.13 -4.65 10.14
C PHE A 108 -1.24 -5.83 9.74
N TYR A 109 -1.50 -6.41 8.57
CA TYR A 109 -0.77 -7.54 8.02
C TYR A 109 -0.30 -7.23 6.60
N ASP A 110 0.82 -7.81 6.21
CA ASP A 110 1.24 -7.88 4.80
C ASP A 110 0.47 -9.00 4.11
N ASP A 111 0.46 -8.95 2.78
CA ASP A 111 -0.23 -9.96 1.95
C ASP A 111 0.29 -11.38 2.23
N ASN A 112 1.58 -11.51 2.55
CA ASN A 112 2.23 -12.78 2.86
C ASN A 112 2.14 -13.18 4.34
N LYS A 113 1.55 -12.35 5.21
CA LYS A 113 1.50 -12.53 6.68
C LYS A 113 2.89 -12.79 7.28
N THR A 114 3.93 -12.23 6.68
CA THR A 114 5.31 -12.25 7.17
C THR A 114 5.48 -11.27 8.33
N TYR A 115 4.79 -10.13 8.27
CA TYR A 115 4.93 -9.03 9.21
C TYR A 115 3.58 -8.62 9.76
N ILE A 116 3.55 -8.38 11.07
CA ILE A 116 2.35 -7.96 11.79
C ILE A 116 2.68 -6.66 12.50
N ILE A 117 1.88 -5.62 12.25
CA ILE A 117 1.97 -4.39 13.02
C ILE A 117 0.73 -4.25 13.89
N LYS A 118 0.94 -3.98 15.17
CA LYS A 118 -0.13 -3.71 16.13
C LYS A 118 0.01 -2.29 16.65
N VAL A 119 -1.00 -1.48 16.36
CA VAL A 119 -1.15 -0.13 16.90
C VAL A 119 -2.08 -0.20 18.10
N ILE A 120 -1.66 0.38 19.23
CA ILE A 120 -2.44 0.48 20.46
C ILE A 120 -2.49 1.95 20.86
N ASN A 121 -3.65 2.57 20.71
CA ASN A 121 -3.92 3.91 21.23
C ASN A 121 -4.46 3.79 22.66
N TYR A 122 -3.82 4.50 23.56
CA TYR A 122 -4.26 4.74 24.93
C TYR A 122 -4.99 6.09 24.98
N GLU A 123 -5.16 6.65 26.18
CA GLU A 123 -5.92 7.89 26.36
C GLU A 123 -5.25 9.07 25.66
N ASN A 124 -3.92 9.21 25.77
CA ASN A 124 -3.13 10.30 25.18
C ASN A 124 -1.82 9.83 24.53
N SER A 125 -1.64 8.54 24.28
CA SER A 125 -0.39 8.01 23.74
C SER A 125 -0.63 6.78 22.89
N CYS A 126 0.29 6.50 21.97
CA CYS A 126 0.22 5.33 21.12
C CYS A 126 1.48 4.49 21.26
N LYS A 127 1.31 3.17 21.21
CA LYS A 127 2.41 2.22 21.03
C LYS A 127 2.20 1.40 19.76
N ILE A 128 3.24 1.33 18.95
CA ILE A 128 3.26 0.57 17.70
C ILE A 128 4.26 -0.56 17.83
N PHE A 129 3.78 -1.79 17.71
CA PHE A 129 4.57 -3.01 17.77
C PHE A 129 4.74 -3.58 16.38
N VAL A 130 5.95 -4.03 16.05
CA VAL A 130 6.27 -4.68 14.77
C VAL A 130 6.75 -6.09 15.05
N PHE A 131 6.10 -7.08 14.44
CA PHE A 131 6.42 -8.50 14.62
C PHE A 131 6.75 -9.14 13.27
N SER A 132 7.70 -10.06 13.27
CA SER A 132 7.90 -11.05 12.20
C SER A 132 7.26 -12.36 12.62
N THR A 133 6.53 -13.02 11.72
CA THR A 133 5.95 -14.35 11.97
C THR A 133 6.99 -15.46 11.99
N GLN A 134 8.21 -15.17 11.52
CA GLN A 134 9.37 -16.04 11.62
C GLN A 134 10.13 -15.85 12.95
N TYR A 135 9.62 -15.01 13.86
CA TYR A 135 10.24 -14.68 15.16
C TYR A 135 11.66 -14.09 15.07
N GLU A 136 12.01 -13.54 13.90
CA GLU A 136 13.29 -12.89 13.69
C GLU A 136 13.27 -11.44 14.19
N VAL A 137 14.44 -10.96 14.64
CA VAL A 137 14.63 -9.55 14.98
C VAL A 137 14.81 -8.77 13.69
N ILE A 138 13.85 -7.88 13.43
CA ILE A 138 13.82 -6.97 12.30
C ILE A 138 14.71 -5.77 12.65
N LYS A 139 15.62 -5.38 11.76
CA LYS A 139 16.57 -4.29 12.01
C LYS A 139 16.58 -3.25 10.90
N ASN A 140 16.94 -2.01 11.25
CA ASN A 140 17.18 -0.89 10.34
C ASN A 140 16.06 -0.65 9.33
N PHE A 141 14.87 -0.36 9.84
CA PHE A 141 13.69 -0.16 9.00
C PHE A 141 13.00 1.15 9.33
N ASP A 142 12.34 1.72 8.32
CA ASP A 142 11.47 2.88 8.49
C ASP A 142 10.02 2.40 8.53
N LEU A 143 9.26 2.96 9.46
CA LEU A 143 7.82 2.79 9.57
C LEU A 143 7.14 4.07 9.08
N VAL A 144 6.33 3.95 8.03
CA VAL A 144 5.60 5.07 7.43
C VAL A 144 4.11 4.92 7.71
N ILE A 145 3.51 5.93 8.33
CA ILE A 145 2.11 5.95 8.75
C ILE A 145 1.31 6.92 7.86
N THR A 146 0.32 6.39 7.15
CA THR A 146 -0.65 7.16 6.33
C THR A 146 -1.94 7.44 7.11
N PRO A 147 -2.62 8.58 6.89
CA PRO A 147 -2.49 9.48 5.73
C PRO A 147 -1.42 10.57 5.85
N ASN A 148 -0.91 10.85 7.05
CA ASN A 148 0.02 11.98 7.29
C ASN A 148 1.43 11.76 6.73
N ASN A 149 1.71 10.58 6.18
CA ASN A 149 3.02 10.16 5.65
C ASN A 149 4.16 10.37 6.66
N THR A 150 3.87 10.17 7.95
CA THR A 150 4.85 10.36 9.02
C THR A 150 5.80 9.16 9.05
N ARG A 151 7.10 9.43 8.97
CA ARG A 151 8.17 8.42 8.90
C ARG A 151 8.90 8.35 10.24
N TYR A 152 9.09 7.13 10.74
CA TYR A 152 9.85 6.84 11.95
C TYR A 152 10.91 5.80 11.65
N HIS A 153 12.18 6.13 11.91
CA HIS A 153 13.27 5.17 11.82
C HIS A 153 13.32 4.30 13.07
N ILE A 154 13.47 2.99 12.89
CA ILE A 154 13.53 1.99 13.97
C ILE A 154 14.76 1.10 13.77
N ASP A 155 15.65 1.11 14.76
CA ASP A 155 16.88 0.31 14.75
C ASP A 155 16.58 -1.19 14.85
N ASP A 156 15.66 -1.58 15.73
CA ASP A 156 15.13 -2.93 15.82
C ASP A 156 13.69 -2.99 16.37
N ASN A 157 13.02 -4.13 16.17
CA ASN A 157 11.66 -4.34 16.64
C ASN A 157 11.56 -4.87 18.09
N THR A 158 12.65 -4.84 18.87
CA THR A 158 12.62 -5.33 20.27
C THR A 158 11.88 -4.38 21.20
N ILE A 159 11.86 -3.10 20.85
CA ILE A 159 11.15 -2.04 21.58
C ILE A 159 10.05 -1.48 20.68
N PRO A 160 8.81 -1.29 21.19
CA PRO A 160 7.76 -0.65 20.43
C PRO A 160 8.08 0.83 20.18
N LEU A 161 7.63 1.34 19.04
CA LEU A 161 7.63 2.78 18.80
C LEU A 161 6.56 3.43 19.68
N GLU A 162 6.98 4.32 20.56
CA GLU A 162 6.10 5.06 21.47
C GLU A 162 5.89 6.49 20.98
N LEU A 163 4.63 6.91 20.89
CA LEU A 163 4.22 8.25 20.50
C LEU A 163 3.41 8.89 21.63
N ASP A 164 3.61 10.18 21.85
CA ASP A 164 2.92 11.03 22.83
C ASP A 164 1.54 11.52 22.36
N HIS A 165 1.04 10.93 21.28
CA HIS A 165 -0.24 11.23 20.69
C HIS A 165 -0.85 9.96 20.06
N ASN A 166 -2.17 9.96 19.91
CA ASN A 166 -2.88 8.87 19.24
C ASN A 166 -2.74 8.97 17.73
N VAL A 167 -2.61 7.84 17.06
CA VAL A 167 -2.59 7.74 15.60
C VAL A 167 -3.74 6.88 15.11
N ASN A 168 -4.35 7.28 13.99
CA ASN A 168 -5.39 6.50 13.32
C ASN A 168 -4.91 6.14 11.90
N PRO A 169 -4.04 5.13 11.75
CA PRO A 169 -3.50 4.77 10.46
C PRO A 169 -4.61 4.23 9.55
N GLU A 170 -4.56 4.65 8.28
CA GLU A 170 -5.28 4.01 7.18
C GLU A 170 -4.48 2.81 6.65
N SER A 171 -3.18 3.00 6.49
CA SER A 171 -2.22 1.93 6.19
C SER A 171 -0.89 2.21 6.88
N ILE A 172 -0.04 1.19 6.94
CA ILE A 172 1.32 1.30 7.47
C ILE A 172 2.25 0.61 6.48
N THR A 173 3.38 1.23 6.21
CA THR A 173 4.41 0.68 5.33
C THR A 173 5.70 0.48 6.12
N LEU A 174 6.32 -0.67 5.94
CA LEU A 174 7.70 -0.92 6.37
C LEU A 174 8.62 -0.73 5.16
N GLU A 175 9.65 0.08 5.31
CA GLU A 175 10.69 0.27 4.29
C GLU A 175 12.04 -0.14 4.87
N PHE A 176 12.70 -1.11 4.23
CA PHE A 176 14.04 -1.52 4.62
C PHE A 176 15.08 -0.71 3.87
N ASN A 177 15.77 0.19 4.57
CA ASN A 177 16.86 0.95 3.99
C ASN A 177 18.10 0.05 3.89
N LEU A 178 18.35 -0.51 2.70
CA LEU A 178 19.61 -1.19 2.38
C LEU A 178 20.75 -0.16 2.26
N ILE A 179 21.17 0.46 3.37
CA ILE A 179 22.34 1.35 3.35
C ILE A 179 23.61 0.50 3.17
N LYS A 180 24.37 0.90 2.14
CA LYS A 180 25.70 0.44 1.74
C LYS A 180 26.58 0.08 2.94
N GLN A 181 26.95 -1.20 3.05
CA GLN A 181 28.28 -1.50 3.61
C GLN A 181 29.30 -0.94 2.63
N SER A 182 30.07 0.03 3.12
CA SER A 182 31.22 0.62 2.42
C SER A 182 32.40 -0.35 2.43
#